data_AF-A0AAU9D001-F1
#
_entry.id   AF-A0AAU9D001-F1
#
_cell.length_a   1.000
_cell.length_b   1.000
_cell.length_c   1.000
_cell.angle_alpha   90.00
_cell.angle_beta   90.00
_cell.angle_gamma   90.00
#
_symmetry.space_group_name_H-M   'P 1'
#
loop_
_entity.id
_entity.type
_entity.pdbx_description
1 polymer ?
#
loop_
_entity_poly.entity_id
_entity_poly.type
_entity_poly.pdbx_seq_one_letter_code
_entity_poly.pdbx_strand_id
1 'polypeptide(L)'
;MKKKTDTKKYTISEKAFERVLEEYEPNSWTKPGTEEVRYYLQAEDLEDLIGLDQTFHKSGRNASCYFIDEDGEKVKVSNVKGYGEGRTGHKTYISQNQVFSDWLRNDDYHDIPALIAKRIEERYGK
;
A
#
# COMPACT_ATOMS: atom_id res chain seq x y z
N MET A 1 -23.97 11.61 -6.76
CA MET A 1 -22.62 12.07 -7.18
C MET A 1 -21.59 11.22 -6.46
N LYS A 2 -20.83 10.37 -7.16
CA LYS A 2 -19.68 9.68 -6.54
C LYS A 2 -18.63 10.76 -6.29
N LYS A 3 -18.37 11.11 -5.03
CA LYS A 3 -17.22 11.96 -4.67
C LYS A 3 -16.00 11.26 -5.28
N LYS A 4 -15.27 11.94 -6.17
CA LYS A 4 -13.92 11.52 -6.52
C LYS A 4 -13.14 11.61 -5.22
N THR A 5 -12.87 10.49 -4.59
CA THR A 5 -11.93 10.45 -3.47
C THR A 5 -10.59 10.83 -4.09
N ASP A 6 -10.12 12.05 -3.82
CA ASP A 6 -8.75 12.43 -4.16
C ASP A 6 -7.84 11.41 -3.47
N THR A 7 -7.22 10.52 -4.26
CA THR A 7 -6.29 9.55 -3.70
C THR A 7 -5.09 10.33 -3.21
N LYS A 8 -5.00 10.49 -1.89
CA LYS A 8 -3.88 11.16 -1.25
C LYS A 8 -2.59 10.40 -1.56
N LYS A 9 -1.55 11.15 -1.90
CA LYS A 9 -0.21 10.65 -2.16
C LYS A 9 0.73 11.24 -1.12
N TYR A 10 1.69 10.43 -0.68
CA TYR A 10 2.67 10.83 0.33
C TYR A 10 4.06 10.65 -0.22
N THR A 11 4.87 11.71 -0.15
CA THR A 11 6.25 11.68 -0.65
C THR A 11 7.18 11.16 0.43
N ILE A 12 8.06 10.24 0.04
CA ILE A 12 9.21 9.77 0.82
C ILE A 12 10.50 10.36 0.23
N SER A 13 11.57 10.40 1.01
CA SER A 13 12.90 10.80 0.59
C SER A 13 13.48 9.88 -0.48
N GLU A 14 14.41 10.40 -1.29
CA GLU A 14 15.14 9.60 -2.29
C GLU A 14 15.90 8.44 -1.66
N LYS A 15 16.57 8.70 -0.54
CA LYS A 15 17.25 7.67 0.23
C LYS A 15 16.31 6.55 0.66
N ALA A 16 15.15 6.90 1.23
CA ALA A 16 14.19 5.89 1.67
C ALA A 16 13.61 5.10 0.49
N PHE A 17 13.34 5.78 -0.62
CA PHE A 17 12.88 5.12 -1.84
C PHE A 17 13.89 4.11 -2.38
N GLU A 18 15.16 4.49 -2.50
CA GLU A 18 16.23 3.59 -2.97
C GLU A 18 16.39 2.36 -2.07
N ARG A 19 16.33 2.56 -0.74
CA ARG A 19 16.38 1.46 0.22
C ARG A 19 15.21 0.49 0.08
N VAL A 20 14.00 1.00 -0.16
CA VAL A 20 12.83 0.14 -0.42
C VAL A 20 13.03 -0.68 -1.68
N LEU A 21 13.61 -0.12 -2.74
CA LEU A 21 13.88 -0.86 -3.97
C LEU A 21 14.94 -1.95 -3.78
N GLU A 22 15.96 -1.68 -2.97
CA GLU A 22 17.04 -2.62 -2.65
C GLU A 22 16.55 -3.78 -1.76
N GLU A 23 15.75 -3.49 -0.74
CA GLU A 23 15.37 -4.48 0.28
C GLU A 23 14.21 -5.36 -0.14
N TYR A 24 13.18 -4.78 -0.77
CA TYR A 24 11.96 -5.52 -1.11
C TYR A 24 11.91 -6.00 -2.56
N GLU A 25 12.86 -5.54 -3.40
CA GLU A 25 12.93 -5.86 -4.83
C GLU A 25 11.54 -5.86 -5.53
N PRO A 26 10.74 -4.79 -5.37
CA PRO A 26 9.33 -4.82 -5.75
C PRO A 26 9.14 -4.95 -7.26
N ASN A 27 8.13 -5.74 -7.65
CA ASN A 27 7.74 -5.89 -9.05
C ASN A 27 7.43 -4.51 -9.66
N SER A 28 8.11 -4.18 -10.76
CA SER A 28 7.94 -2.91 -11.44
C SER A 28 7.05 -3.02 -12.68
N TRP A 29 6.37 -1.92 -13.00
CA TRP A 29 5.59 -1.79 -14.22
C TRP A 29 5.64 -0.36 -14.73
N THR A 30 6.01 -0.20 -15.99
CA THR A 30 6.00 1.10 -16.68
C THR A 30 4.66 1.33 -17.35
N LYS A 31 4.07 2.49 -17.10
CA LYS A 31 2.78 2.86 -17.68
C LYS A 31 2.90 3.16 -19.17
N PRO A 32 2.19 2.42 -20.05
CA PRO A 32 2.27 2.61 -21.49
C PRO A 32 1.96 4.05 -21.89
N GLY A 33 2.80 4.60 -22.78
CA GLY A 33 2.68 5.98 -23.24
C GLY A 33 3.14 7.03 -22.22
N THR A 34 3.82 6.64 -21.14
CA THR A 34 4.42 7.54 -20.15
C THR A 34 5.75 7.00 -19.65
N GLU A 35 6.53 7.83 -18.97
CA GLU A 35 7.76 7.44 -18.25
C GLU A 35 7.49 7.07 -16.77
N GLU A 36 6.22 6.95 -16.38
CA GLU A 36 5.82 6.62 -15.01
C GLU A 36 6.08 5.13 -14.71
N VAL A 37 7.07 4.85 -13.86
CA VAL A 37 7.34 3.51 -13.32
C VAL A 37 6.64 3.35 -11.97
N ARG A 38 5.98 2.21 -11.77
CA ARG A 38 5.33 1.83 -10.51
C ARG A 38 5.99 0.60 -9.93
N TYR A 39 6.37 0.69 -8.67
CA TYR A 39 6.97 -0.39 -7.89
C TYR A 39 5.93 -0.93 -6.91
N TYR A 40 5.40 -2.12 -7.17
CA TYR A 40 4.29 -2.67 -6.41
C TYR A 40 4.78 -3.42 -5.17
N LEU A 41 4.37 -2.91 -4.00
CA LEU A 41 4.59 -3.59 -2.72
C LEU A 41 3.64 -4.79 -2.61
N GLN A 42 4.22 -5.95 -2.29
CA GLN A 42 3.54 -7.22 -2.11
C GLN A 42 2.93 -7.33 -0.69
N ALA A 43 2.19 -8.41 -0.45
CA ALA A 43 1.57 -8.66 0.85
C ALA A 43 2.63 -8.72 1.96
N GLU A 44 3.73 -9.43 1.70
CA GLU A 44 4.84 -9.63 2.62
C GLU A 44 5.52 -8.29 2.95
N ASP A 45 5.75 -7.44 1.95
CA ASP A 45 6.30 -6.08 2.16
C ASP A 45 5.39 -5.25 3.07
N LEU A 46 4.07 -5.36 2.89
CA LEU A 46 3.09 -4.62 3.70
C LEU A 46 2.93 -5.24 5.10
N GLU A 47 3.06 -6.55 5.25
CA GLU A 47 3.11 -7.21 6.54
C GLU A 47 4.32 -6.71 7.34
N ASP A 48 5.48 -6.62 6.70
CA ASP A 48 6.71 -6.15 7.32
C ASP A 48 6.72 -4.62 7.61
N LEU A 49 6.18 -3.80 6.69
CA LEU A 49 6.15 -2.34 6.85
C LEU A 49 5.10 -1.87 7.87
N ILE A 50 3.89 -2.43 7.82
CA ILE A 50 2.73 -1.92 8.56
C ILE A 50 1.97 -2.99 9.35
N GLY A 51 2.53 -4.20 9.50
CA GLY A 51 1.85 -5.29 10.22
C GLY A 51 0.54 -5.71 9.56
N LEU A 52 0.46 -5.62 8.22
CA LEU A 52 -0.71 -6.07 7.46
C LEU A 52 -0.86 -7.61 7.55
N ASP A 53 -1.57 -8.09 8.57
CA ASP A 53 -1.93 -9.50 8.72
C ASP A 53 -3.06 -9.88 7.77
N GLN A 54 -2.70 -10.67 6.77
CA GLN A 54 -3.61 -11.16 5.76
C GLN A 54 -4.28 -12.50 6.11
N THR A 55 -4.75 -12.66 7.35
CA THR A 55 -5.73 -13.70 7.65
C THR A 55 -7.02 -13.47 6.83
N PHE A 56 -7.06 -14.05 5.63
CA PHE A 56 -8.16 -13.96 4.69
C PHE A 56 -9.44 -14.50 5.32
N HIS A 57 -10.26 -13.62 5.89
CA HIS A 57 -11.62 -14.01 6.23
C HIS A 57 -12.49 -13.90 4.97
N LYS A 58 -12.47 -14.95 4.14
CA LYS A 58 -13.37 -15.07 2.99
C LYS A 58 -14.75 -15.51 3.47
N SER A 59 -15.69 -14.57 3.60
CA SER A 59 -17.11 -14.89 3.73
C SER A 59 -17.84 -14.42 2.47
N GLY A 60 -18.25 -15.38 1.62
CA GLY A 60 -18.92 -15.11 0.35
C GLY A 60 -18.04 -14.38 -0.67
N ARG A 61 -18.57 -13.28 -1.26
CA ARG A 61 -17.89 -12.47 -2.30
C ARG A 61 -16.93 -11.40 -1.77
N ASN A 62 -16.83 -11.24 -0.46
CA ASN A 62 -16.04 -10.19 0.18
C ASN A 62 -14.87 -10.82 0.95
N ALA A 63 -13.64 -10.48 0.56
CA ALA A 63 -12.47 -10.70 1.38
C ALA A 63 -12.20 -9.43 2.21
N SER A 64 -11.93 -9.63 3.50
CA SER A 64 -11.44 -8.59 4.41
C SER A 64 -10.06 -8.96 4.91
N CYS A 65 -9.22 -7.96 5.09
CA CYS A 65 -7.89 -8.06 5.71
C CYS A 65 -7.81 -7.06 6.84
N TYR A 66 -6.79 -7.21 7.68
CA TYR A 66 -6.56 -6.33 8.81
C TYR A 66 -5.12 -5.86 8.81
N PHE A 67 -4.86 -4.66 9.30
CA PHE A 67 -3.51 -4.24 9.69
C PHE A 67 -3.52 -3.78 11.14
N ILE A 68 -2.34 -3.71 11.74
CA ILE A 68 -2.14 -3.13 13.06
C ILE A 68 -1.76 -1.66 12.88
N ASP A 69 -2.56 -0.75 13.44
CA ASP A 69 -2.23 0.68 13.40
C ASP A 69 -1.13 1.06 14.40
N GLU A 70 -0.87 2.36 14.51
CA GLU A 70 0.20 2.89 15.37
C GLU A 70 -0.08 2.69 16.87
N ASP A 71 -1.35 2.55 17.25
CA ASP A 71 -1.81 2.34 18.61
C ASP A 71 -1.88 0.83 18.96
N GLY A 72 -1.55 -0.04 18.00
CA GLY A 72 -1.63 -1.48 18.15
C GLY A 72 -3.03 -2.03 17.90
N GLU A 73 -3.97 -1.23 17.39
CA GLU A 73 -5.33 -1.67 17.13
C GLU A 73 -5.45 -2.38 15.78
N LYS A 74 -6.31 -3.41 15.76
CA LYS A 74 -6.58 -4.19 14.55
C LYS A 74 -7.60 -3.47 13.68
N VAL A 75 -7.13 -2.81 12.62
CA VAL A 75 -7.96 -2.04 11.69
C VAL A 75 -8.42 -2.92 10.53
N LYS A 76 -9.74 -2.99 10.32
CA LYS A 76 -10.34 -3.76 9.23
C LYS A 76 -10.31 -2.99 7.90
N VAL A 77 -9.82 -3.64 6.85
CA VAL A 77 -9.82 -3.15 5.47
C VAL A 77 -10.79 -3.96 4.63
N SER A 78 -11.56 -3.27 3.79
CA SER A 78 -12.60 -3.87 2.95
C SER A 78 -12.20 -3.85 1.47
N ASN A 79 -12.94 -4.60 0.63
CA ASN A 79 -12.65 -4.72 -0.80
C ASN A 79 -11.27 -5.32 -1.13
N VAL A 80 -10.85 -6.33 -0.37
CA VAL A 80 -9.60 -7.07 -0.61
C VAL A 80 -9.76 -8.06 -1.76
N LYS A 81 -10.21 -7.59 -2.93
CA LYS A 81 -10.15 -8.39 -4.17
C LYS A 81 -8.74 -8.50 -4.74
N GLY A 82 -7.76 -7.89 -4.08
CA GLY A 82 -6.47 -7.56 -4.66
C GLY A 82 -5.31 -8.29 -4.02
N TYR A 83 -5.24 -9.60 -4.24
CA TYR A 83 -3.97 -10.27 -4.53
C TYR A 83 -4.27 -11.27 -5.64
N GLY A 84 -4.44 -10.74 -6.85
CA GLY A 84 -4.20 -11.53 -8.05
C GLY A 84 -2.74 -11.32 -8.46
N GLU A 85 -2.11 -12.34 -9.01
CA GLU A 85 -0.86 -12.15 -9.74
C GLU A 85 -1.10 -11.13 -10.87
N GLY A 86 -0.27 -10.09 -10.91
CA GLY A 86 -0.27 -9.08 -11.97
C GLY A 86 -0.97 -7.75 -11.63
N ARG A 87 -0.85 -6.80 -12.56
CA ARG A 87 -1.20 -5.38 -12.44
C ARG A 87 -2.59 -5.06 -11.89
N THR A 88 -3.56 -5.96 -12.03
CA THR A 88 -4.96 -5.76 -11.60
C THR A 88 -5.21 -6.15 -10.14
N GLY A 89 -4.27 -6.87 -9.52
CA GLY A 89 -4.35 -7.31 -8.13
C GLY A 89 -3.71 -6.33 -7.14
N HIS A 90 -2.66 -5.61 -7.52
CA HIS A 90 -1.89 -4.80 -6.59
C HIS A 90 -2.56 -3.47 -6.24
N LYS A 91 -2.70 -3.25 -4.94
CA LYS A 91 -3.40 -2.10 -4.36
C LYS A 91 -2.46 -1.04 -3.77
N THR A 92 -1.16 -1.28 -3.81
CA THR A 92 -0.17 -0.38 -3.23
C THR A 92 1.08 -0.36 -4.10
N TYR A 93 1.58 0.84 -4.39
CA TYR A 93 2.82 1.03 -5.13
C TYR A 93 3.51 2.33 -4.77
N ILE A 94 4.80 2.40 -5.07
CA ILE A 94 5.59 3.63 -5.04
C ILE A 94 5.87 4.06 -6.48
N SER A 95 5.75 5.35 -6.77
CA SER A 95 6.09 5.92 -8.08
C SER A 95 6.60 7.34 -7.89
N GLN A 96 7.78 7.66 -8.44
CA GLN A 96 8.43 8.97 -8.26
C GLN A 96 8.50 9.36 -6.77
N ASN A 97 8.87 8.41 -5.91
CA ASN A 97 8.95 8.58 -4.46
C ASN A 97 7.60 8.91 -3.80
N GLN A 98 6.48 8.70 -4.50
CA GLN A 98 5.15 8.89 -3.95
C GLN A 98 4.52 7.53 -3.65
N VAL A 99 4.15 7.34 -2.40
CA VAL A 99 3.40 6.17 -1.95
C VAL A 99 1.93 6.34 -2.34
N PHE A 100 1.40 5.32 -2.99
CA PHE A 100 0.01 5.22 -3.40
C PHE A 100 -0.61 3.95 -2.85
N SER A 101 -1.86 4.05 -2.41
CA SER A 101 -2.70 2.89 -2.13
C SER A 101 -4.17 3.18 -2.44
N ASP A 102 -4.87 2.21 -3.05
CA ASP A 102 -6.31 2.24 -3.30
C ASP A 102 -7.09 1.30 -2.36
N TRP A 103 -6.50 0.94 -1.21
CA TRP A 103 -7.20 0.24 -0.14
C TRP A 103 -8.39 1.09 0.35
N LEU A 104 -9.60 0.74 -0.10
CA LEU A 104 -10.84 1.42 0.27
C LEU A 104 -11.32 0.95 1.64
N ARG A 105 -11.68 1.91 2.47
CA ARG A 105 -12.05 1.70 3.87
C ARG A 105 -13.56 1.65 4.03
N ASN A 106 -14.02 0.95 5.06
CA ASN A 106 -15.43 1.05 5.47
C ASN A 106 -15.66 2.24 6.41
N ASP A 107 -14.65 2.66 7.20
CA ASP A 107 -14.85 3.63 8.29
C ASP A 107 -13.69 4.66 8.37
N ASP A 108 -13.83 5.84 7.75
CA ASP A 108 -12.94 7.02 7.54
C ASP A 108 -11.67 7.37 8.39
N TYR A 109 -11.24 6.64 9.42
CA TYR A 109 -10.11 6.99 10.34
C TYR A 109 -8.58 6.91 9.93
N HIS A 110 -8.06 5.85 9.31
CA HIS A 110 -6.66 5.61 8.91
C HIS A 110 -6.31 5.92 7.43
N ASP A 111 -5.21 6.62 7.23
CA ASP A 111 -4.63 6.96 5.92
C ASP A 111 -3.50 5.97 5.57
N ILE A 112 -3.82 4.86 4.90
CA ILE A 112 -2.87 3.76 4.62
C ILE A 112 -1.64 4.25 3.83
N PRO A 113 -1.77 5.01 2.73
CA PRO A 113 -0.62 5.60 2.06
C PRO A 113 0.27 6.43 3.00
N ALA A 114 -0.33 7.18 3.94
CA ALA A 114 0.41 7.98 4.92
C ALA A 114 1.17 7.09 5.91
N LEU A 115 0.52 6.05 6.43
CA LEU A 115 1.12 5.10 7.35
C LEU A 115 2.33 4.39 6.71
N ILE A 116 2.17 3.91 5.48
CA ILE A 116 3.27 3.26 4.74
C ILE A 116 4.42 4.24 4.53
N ALA A 117 4.13 5.46 4.04
CA ALA A 117 5.16 6.47 3.84
C ALA A 117 5.90 6.82 5.14
N LYS A 118 5.16 6.96 6.26
CA LYS A 118 5.74 7.22 7.58
C LYS A 118 6.67 6.08 8.02
N ARG A 119 6.23 4.81 7.91
CA ARG A 119 7.06 3.65 8.30
C ARG A 119 8.32 3.51 7.46
N ILE A 120 8.21 3.78 6.15
CA ILE A 120 9.37 3.82 5.24
C ILE A 120 10.35 4.92 5.68
N GLU A 121 9.86 6.12 5.97
CA GLU A 121 10.70 7.25 6.44
C GLU A 121 11.35 6.97 7.80
N GLU A 122 10.60 6.42 8.75
CA GLU A 122 11.14 6.07 10.07
C GLU A 122 12.28 5.04 9.97
N ARG A 123 12.15 4.11 9.03
CA ARG A 123 13.10 3.02 8.82
C ARG A 123 14.32 3.44 7.99
N TYR A 124 14.13 4.21 6.92
CA TYR A 124 15.16 4.48 5.92
C TYR A 124 15.48 5.96 5.67
N GLY A 125 14.69 6.88 6.21
CA GLY A 125 14.82 8.32 5.97
C GLY A 125 15.95 9.01 6.74
N LYS A 126 16.57 8.33 7.73
CA LYS A 126 17.73 8.83 8.50
C LYS A 126 19.02 8.50 7.78
#